data_AF-A0A9Q4KZN5-F1
#
_entry.id   AF-A0A9Q4KZN5-F1
#
_cell.length_a   1.000
_cell.length_b   1.000
_cell.length_c   1.000
_cell.angle_alpha   90.00
_cell.angle_beta   90.00
_cell.angle_gamma   90.00
#
_symmetry.space_group_name_H-M   'P 1'
#
loop_
_entity.id
_entity.type
_entity.pdbx_description
1 polymer ?
#
loop_
_entity_poly.entity_id
_entity_poly.type
_entity_poly.pdbx_seq_one_letter_code
_entity_poly.pdbx_strand_id
1 'polypeptide(L)'
;MVWRIPTIPSEKEEEIFGLYKNTEQTEITDFEREGEKLRKIFSNSQIEAPGDESGVIKLFWMVHPYLRFDDVTHISEDFPDGKAILNDEYVLIEFEYQFKNFIYHGHNPKRCDFIICWEYKDYDPRKEEYRKRLKQTLEHCTIIPLREVLINNVRYAINANF
;
A
#
# COMPACT_ATOMS: atom_id res chain seq x y z
N MET A 1 -12.17 18.10 22.80
CA MET A 1 -13.10 17.15 22.16
C MET A 1 -12.25 16.01 21.62
N VAL A 2 -12.18 14.91 22.35
CA VAL A 2 -11.27 13.78 22.05
C VAL A 2 -11.97 12.88 21.06
N TRP A 3 -11.49 12.84 19.81
CA TRP A 3 -11.98 11.89 18.81
C TRP A 3 -11.51 10.48 19.20
N ARG A 4 -12.42 9.66 19.74
CA ARG A 4 -12.20 8.22 19.89
C ARG A 4 -12.29 7.57 18.51
N ILE A 5 -11.20 6.96 18.08
CA ILE A 5 -11.15 6.08 16.90
C ILE A 5 -12.18 4.95 17.13
N PRO A 6 -13.12 4.69 16.20
CA PRO A 6 -13.98 3.53 16.32
C PRO A 6 -13.13 2.27 16.24
N THR A 7 -13.12 1.48 17.32
CA THR A 7 -12.58 0.13 17.33
C THR A 7 -13.34 -0.71 16.32
N ILE A 8 -12.66 -1.13 15.26
CA ILE A 8 -13.17 -2.14 14.34
C ILE A 8 -13.32 -3.44 15.15
N PRO A 9 -14.44 -4.18 15.05
CA PRO A 9 -14.61 -5.44 15.77
C PRO A 9 -13.52 -6.44 15.34
N SER A 10 -12.83 -7.03 16.31
CA SER A 10 -11.66 -7.92 16.14
C SER A 10 -11.90 -9.08 15.16
N GLU A 11 -13.15 -9.55 15.04
CA GLU A 11 -13.51 -10.68 14.18
C GLU A 11 -13.52 -10.33 12.68
N LYS A 12 -13.68 -9.05 12.30
CA LYS A 12 -13.62 -8.61 10.88
C LYS A 12 -12.22 -8.14 10.46
N GLU A 13 -11.40 -7.76 11.42
CA GLU A 13 -9.97 -7.59 11.20
C GLU A 13 -9.38 -8.94 10.78
N GLU A 14 -9.65 -10.03 11.50
CA GLU A 14 -9.10 -11.35 11.19
C GLU A 14 -9.50 -11.91 9.80
N GLU A 15 -10.64 -11.53 9.23
CA GLU A 15 -11.05 -11.96 7.88
C GLU A 15 -10.28 -11.21 6.78
N ILE A 16 -9.96 -9.93 7.00
CA ILE A 16 -9.11 -9.11 6.12
C ILE A 16 -7.63 -9.49 6.28
N PHE A 17 -7.21 -9.84 7.51
CA PHE A 17 -5.87 -10.30 7.85
C PHE A 17 -5.63 -11.79 7.56
N GLY A 18 -6.69 -12.58 7.38
CA GLY A 18 -6.63 -14.02 7.13
C GLY A 18 -6.04 -14.40 5.77
N LEU A 19 -6.00 -13.45 4.83
CA LEU A 19 -5.41 -13.63 3.49
C LEU A 19 -3.87 -13.66 3.51
N TYR A 20 -3.21 -13.46 4.66
CA TYR A 20 -1.75 -13.27 4.78
C TYR A 20 -0.93 -14.48 5.24
N LYS A 21 -1.57 -15.61 5.56
CA LYS A 21 -0.84 -16.75 6.13
C LYS A 21 -0.31 -17.67 5.03
N ASN A 22 0.93 -17.44 4.57
CA ASN A 22 1.88 -18.48 4.11
C ASN A 22 3.18 -17.85 3.58
N THR A 23 3.98 -17.22 4.45
CA THR A 23 5.41 -16.96 4.15
C THR A 23 6.22 -17.41 5.35
N GLU A 24 7.15 -18.35 5.11
CA GLU A 24 7.86 -19.12 6.12
C GLU A 24 8.72 -18.26 7.06
N GLN A 25 8.92 -18.75 8.28
CA GLN A 25 9.50 -18.05 9.44
C GLN A 25 10.90 -17.46 9.23
N THR A 26 11.64 -17.90 8.21
CA THR A 26 12.98 -17.40 7.85
C THR A 26 12.95 -16.01 7.23
N GLU A 27 11.87 -15.62 6.53
CA GLU A 27 11.73 -14.27 5.95
C GLU A 27 11.33 -13.22 6.97
N ILE A 28 10.88 -13.63 8.16
CA ILE A 28 10.36 -12.75 9.21
C ILE A 28 11.52 -11.95 9.84
N THR A 29 12.67 -12.58 10.06
CA THR A 29 13.81 -11.96 10.74
C THR A 29 14.49 -10.86 9.91
N ASP A 30 14.54 -11.03 8.59
CA ASP A 30 15.13 -10.02 7.70
C ASP A 30 14.22 -8.79 7.54
N PHE A 31 12.89 -9.00 7.52
CA PHE A 31 11.94 -7.91 7.42
C PHE A 31 11.84 -7.09 8.72
N GLU A 32 11.91 -7.71 9.90
CA GLU A 32 11.97 -6.99 11.17
C GLU A 32 13.19 -6.06 11.23
N ARG A 33 14.33 -6.51 10.69
CA ARG A 33 15.57 -5.73 10.59
C ARG A 33 15.44 -4.56 9.60
N GLU A 34 14.84 -4.78 8.43
CA GLU A 34 14.57 -3.70 7.46
C GLU A 34 13.50 -2.73 7.99
N GLY A 35 12.51 -3.23 8.73
CA GLY A 35 11.51 -2.43 9.42
C GLY A 35 12.11 -1.52 10.50
N GLU A 36 13.12 -1.97 11.24
CA GLU A 36 13.85 -1.12 12.19
C GLU A 36 14.67 -0.04 11.47
N LYS A 37 15.30 -0.36 10.33
CA LYS A 37 15.97 0.63 9.47
C LYS A 37 15.00 1.66 8.94
N LEU A 38 13.83 1.23 8.44
CA LEU A 38 12.75 2.12 8.02
C LEU A 38 12.34 3.05 9.17
N ARG A 39 12.02 2.52 10.35
CA ARG A 39 11.69 3.37 11.52
C ARG A 39 12.79 4.38 11.82
N LYS A 40 14.05 3.97 11.76
CA LYS A 40 15.19 4.85 12.02
C LYS A 40 15.33 5.93 10.95
N ILE A 41 15.08 5.60 9.69
CA ILE A 41 15.01 6.59 8.59
C ILE A 41 13.88 7.56 8.90
N PHE A 42 12.65 7.11 9.10
CA PHE A 42 11.51 7.98 9.41
C PHE A 42 11.74 8.86 10.65
N SER A 43 12.28 8.28 11.72
CA SER A 43 12.57 8.98 12.96
C SER A 43 13.70 10.00 12.83
N ASN A 44 14.72 9.74 12.00
CA ASN A 44 15.90 10.60 11.88
C ASN A 44 15.82 11.61 10.72
N SER A 45 15.04 11.33 9.68
CA SER A 45 15.01 12.15 8.46
C SER A 45 13.84 13.13 8.38
N GLN A 46 13.06 13.30 9.46
CA GLN A 46 11.88 14.18 9.49
C GLN A 46 10.98 13.95 8.27
N ILE A 47 10.74 12.69 7.91
CA ILE A 47 9.81 12.40 6.82
C ILE A 47 8.42 12.74 7.33
N GLU A 48 7.92 13.90 6.90
CA GLU A 48 6.58 14.34 7.18
C GLU A 48 5.57 13.46 6.42
N ALA A 49 4.38 13.31 6.98
CA ALA A 49 3.29 12.66 6.27
C ALA A 49 3.07 13.39 4.93
N PRO A 50 2.91 12.67 3.81
CA PRO A 50 2.63 13.30 2.53
C PRO A 50 1.33 14.10 2.62
N GLY A 51 1.28 15.25 1.95
CA GLY A 51 0.07 16.07 1.86
C GLY A 51 -0.80 15.77 0.64
N ASP A 52 -0.23 15.08 -0.34
CA ASP A 52 -0.80 14.78 -1.65
C ASP A 52 -0.11 13.57 -2.30
N GLU A 53 -0.49 13.26 -3.53
CA GLU A 53 0.03 12.15 -4.34
C GLU A 53 1.53 12.30 -4.66
N SER A 54 1.99 13.52 -4.98
CA SER A 54 3.42 13.80 -5.19
C SER A 54 4.25 13.50 -3.94
N GLY A 55 3.69 13.78 -2.76
CA GLY A 55 4.27 13.37 -1.49
C GLY A 55 4.39 11.84 -1.35
N VAL A 56 3.38 11.08 -1.81
CA VAL A 56 3.39 9.61 -1.81
C VAL A 56 4.48 9.08 -2.74
N ILE A 57 4.61 9.64 -3.95
CA ILE A 57 5.66 9.26 -4.91
C ILE A 57 7.04 9.48 -4.30
N LYS A 58 7.29 10.67 -3.74
CA LYS A 58 8.56 10.99 -3.08
C LYS A 58 8.85 10.03 -1.93
N LEU A 59 7.83 9.70 -1.14
CA LEU A 59 7.95 8.77 -0.04
C LEU A 59 8.32 7.37 -0.52
N PHE A 60 7.60 6.86 -1.54
CA PHE A 60 7.88 5.57 -2.15
C PHE A 60 9.32 5.51 -2.67
N TRP A 61 9.80 6.57 -3.34
CA TRP A 61 11.20 6.64 -3.80
C TRP A 61 12.22 6.44 -2.66
N MET A 62 11.91 6.90 -1.46
CA MET A 62 12.81 6.72 -0.31
C MET A 62 12.74 5.31 0.28
N VAL A 63 11.60 4.61 0.13
CA VAL A 63 11.33 3.35 0.82
C VAL A 63 11.27 2.12 -0.08
N HIS A 64 11.23 2.29 -1.41
CA HIS A 64 11.08 1.19 -2.38
C HIS A 64 12.10 0.04 -2.19
N PRO A 65 13.38 0.28 -1.84
CA PRO A 65 14.34 -0.82 -1.64
C PRO A 65 13.97 -1.69 -0.44
N TYR A 66 13.37 -1.08 0.60
CA TYR A 66 12.89 -1.79 1.79
C TYR A 66 11.57 -2.53 1.54
N LEU A 67 10.84 -2.14 0.49
CA LEU A 67 9.67 -2.83 -0.03
C LEU A 67 10.03 -3.89 -1.07
N ARG A 68 11.33 -4.17 -1.26
CA ARG A 68 11.89 -5.13 -2.23
C ARG A 68 11.70 -4.77 -3.71
N PHE A 69 11.35 -3.52 -4.02
CA PHE A 69 11.44 -3.04 -5.40
C PHE A 69 12.91 -2.74 -5.71
N ASP A 70 13.43 -3.41 -6.73
CA ASP A 70 14.84 -3.33 -7.13
C ASP A 70 15.19 -1.94 -7.64
N ASP A 71 14.31 -1.32 -8.43
CA ASP A 71 14.50 0.04 -8.97
C ASP A 71 13.17 0.70 -9.36
N VAL A 72 13.15 2.04 -9.41
CA VAL A 72 12.04 2.84 -9.96
C VAL A 72 12.50 3.48 -11.26
N THR A 73 11.95 3.00 -12.37
CA THR A 73 12.47 3.29 -13.72
C THR A 73 11.75 4.45 -14.40
N HIS A 74 10.51 4.75 -14.01
CA HIS A 74 9.73 5.82 -14.62
C HIS A 74 8.65 6.35 -13.67
N ILE A 75 8.36 7.64 -13.76
CA ILE A 75 7.21 8.32 -13.15
C ILE A 75 6.57 9.21 -14.23
N SER A 76 5.25 9.15 -14.37
CA SER A 76 4.43 9.94 -15.29
C SER A 76 3.21 10.54 -14.61
N GLU A 77 2.63 11.57 -15.21
CA GLU A 77 1.33 12.13 -14.80
C GLU A 77 0.14 11.38 -15.44
N ASP A 78 0.42 10.42 -16.33
CA ASP A 78 -0.57 9.60 -17.01
C ASP A 78 -0.74 8.24 -16.30
N PHE A 79 -1.98 7.77 -16.20
CA PHE A 79 -2.31 6.44 -15.68
C PHE A 79 -1.76 5.29 -16.56
N PRO A 80 -0.97 4.34 -16.01
CA PRO A 80 -0.47 4.27 -14.63
C PRO A 80 0.77 5.16 -14.38
N ASP A 81 0.84 5.74 -13.19
CA ASP A 81 1.76 6.84 -12.85
C ASP A 81 3.24 6.42 -12.70
N GLY A 82 3.54 5.13 -12.64
CA GLY A 82 4.88 4.65 -12.36
C GLY A 82 5.24 3.30 -12.96
N LYS A 83 6.55 3.08 -13.11
CA LYS A 83 7.14 1.77 -13.46
C LYS A 83 8.30 1.45 -12.56
N ALA A 84 8.33 0.25 -12.03
CA ALA A 84 9.41 -0.25 -11.19
C ALA A 84 9.86 -1.65 -11.63
N ILE A 85 10.96 -2.10 -11.06
CA ILE A 85 11.46 -3.46 -11.17
C ILE A 85 11.21 -4.15 -9.83
N LEU A 86 10.59 -5.33 -9.86
CA LEU A 86 10.36 -6.17 -8.69
C LEU A 86 10.71 -7.62 -9.07
N ASN A 87 11.73 -8.18 -8.42
CA ASN A 87 12.28 -9.50 -8.75
C ASN A 87 12.64 -9.64 -10.24
N ASP A 88 13.38 -8.65 -10.76
CA ASP A 88 13.79 -8.56 -12.16
C ASP A 88 12.64 -8.41 -13.20
N GLU A 89 11.39 -8.24 -12.76
CA GLU A 89 10.23 -8.02 -13.63
C GLU A 89 9.74 -6.56 -13.59
N TYR A 90 9.31 -6.05 -14.75
CA TYR A 90 8.68 -4.73 -14.83
C TYR A 90 7.26 -4.79 -14.26
N VAL A 91 6.98 -3.90 -13.31
CA VAL A 91 5.66 -3.74 -12.70
C VAL A 91 5.17 -2.30 -12.88
N LEU A 92 3.87 -2.16 -13.10
CA LEU A 92 3.16 -0.90 -13.27
C LEU A 92 2.57 -0.48 -11.93
N ILE A 93 2.81 0.77 -11.56
CA ILE A 93 2.41 1.32 -10.27
C ILE A 93 1.45 2.49 -10.50
N GLU A 94 0.39 2.49 -9.70
CA GLU A 94 -0.43 3.67 -9.48
C GLU A 94 -0.13 4.29 -8.12
N PHE A 95 -0.01 5.62 -8.07
CA PHE A 95 0.16 6.35 -6.83
C PHE A 95 -1.12 7.08 -6.44
N GLU A 96 -1.49 6.99 -5.17
CA GLU A 96 -2.66 7.71 -4.68
C GLU A 96 -2.42 8.28 -3.29
N TYR A 97 -2.88 9.50 -3.04
CA TYR A 97 -2.90 9.98 -1.65
C TYR A 97 -3.83 9.11 -0.80
N GLN A 98 -5.04 8.84 -1.29
CA GLN A 98 -6.02 7.98 -0.63
C GLN A 98 -6.51 6.92 -1.62
N PHE A 99 -6.58 5.65 -1.21
CA PHE A 99 -7.03 4.56 -2.09
C PHE A 99 -8.39 4.82 -2.77
N LYS A 100 -9.29 5.52 -2.08
CA LYS A 100 -10.60 5.88 -2.63
C LYS A 100 -10.52 6.69 -3.94
N ASN A 101 -9.45 7.45 -4.14
CA ASN A 101 -9.25 8.29 -5.32
C ASN A 101 -9.14 7.42 -6.58
N PHE A 102 -8.39 6.32 -6.52
CA PHE A 102 -8.32 5.32 -7.59
C PHE A 102 -9.71 4.86 -8.04
N ILE A 103 -10.58 4.59 -7.05
CA ILE A 103 -11.95 4.15 -7.27
C ILE A 103 -12.80 5.28 -7.88
N TYR A 104 -12.63 6.53 -7.42
CA TYR A 104 -13.34 7.69 -7.94
C TYR A 104 -12.89 8.12 -9.34
N HIS A 105 -11.60 8.03 -9.65
CA HIS A 105 -11.05 8.28 -10.99
C HIS A 105 -11.50 7.22 -12.01
N GLY A 106 -11.99 6.07 -11.53
CA GLY A 106 -12.49 5.01 -12.40
C GLY A 106 -11.37 4.32 -13.17
N HIS A 107 -10.16 4.35 -12.63
CA HIS A 107 -9.00 3.68 -13.20
C HIS A 107 -9.25 2.18 -13.34
N ASN A 108 -8.68 1.59 -14.39
CA ASN A 108 -8.87 0.18 -14.69
C ASN A 108 -7.83 -0.64 -13.92
N PRO A 109 -8.21 -1.46 -12.93
CA PRO A 109 -7.25 -2.25 -12.16
C PRO A 109 -6.42 -3.21 -12.98
N LYS A 110 -6.87 -3.58 -14.19
CA LYS A 110 -6.10 -4.46 -15.09
C LYS A 110 -4.90 -3.78 -15.76
N ARG A 111 -4.69 -2.49 -15.52
CA ARG A 111 -3.64 -1.68 -16.16
C ARG A 111 -2.51 -1.29 -15.21
N CYS A 112 -2.57 -1.70 -13.95
CA CYS A 112 -1.49 -1.57 -12.98
C CYS A 112 -1.39 -2.84 -12.13
N ASP A 113 -0.19 -3.15 -11.66
CA ASP A 113 0.07 -4.32 -10.80
C ASP A 113 0.00 -3.93 -9.32
N PHE A 114 0.41 -2.69 -9.01
CA PHE A 114 0.42 -2.15 -7.66
C PHE A 114 -0.34 -0.84 -7.55
N ILE A 115 -1.00 -0.64 -6.42
CA ILE A 115 -1.51 0.66 -5.98
C ILE A 115 -0.78 1.02 -4.70
N ILE A 116 0.07 2.02 -4.77
CA ILE A 116 0.81 2.55 -3.63
C ILE A 116 0.05 3.77 -3.12
N CYS A 117 -0.57 3.64 -1.94
CA CYS A 117 -1.32 4.73 -1.36
C CYS A 117 -0.78 5.14 0.01
N TRP A 118 -0.93 6.41 0.39
CA TRP A 118 -0.64 6.80 1.78
C TRP A 118 -1.69 6.22 2.72
N GLU A 119 -2.97 6.44 2.45
CA GLU A 119 -4.07 5.95 3.28
C GLU A 119 -4.99 4.99 2.54
N TYR A 120 -5.21 3.82 3.14
CA TYR A 120 -6.25 2.88 2.70
C TYR A 120 -7.66 3.29 3.15
N LYS A 121 -7.75 4.14 4.18
CA LYS A 121 -9.01 4.51 4.83
C LYS A 121 -9.77 5.58 4.02
N ASP A 122 -11.04 5.73 4.37
CA ASP A 122 -12.03 6.68 3.82
C ASP A 122 -12.85 6.25 2.61
N TYR A 123 -13.48 5.08 2.67
CA TYR A 123 -14.73 4.85 1.94
C TYR A 123 -15.65 3.94 2.76
N ASP A 124 -16.97 4.12 2.68
CA ASP A 124 -17.95 3.31 3.42
C ASP A 124 -18.10 1.91 2.76
N PRO A 125 -17.57 0.83 3.36
CA PRO A 125 -17.64 -0.51 2.78
C PRO A 125 -19.07 -1.07 2.75
N ARG A 126 -20.05 -0.38 3.35
CA ARG A 126 -21.47 -0.76 3.26
C ARG A 126 -22.09 -0.36 1.91
N LYS A 127 -21.43 0.50 1.14
CA LYS A 127 -21.87 0.85 -0.21
C LYS A 127 -21.48 -0.26 -1.19
N GLU A 128 -22.49 -0.90 -1.76
CA GLU A 128 -22.33 -2.04 -2.66
C GLU A 128 -21.41 -1.74 -3.86
N GLU A 129 -21.50 -0.54 -4.43
CA GLU A 129 -20.66 -0.11 -5.55
C GLU A 129 -19.16 -0.17 -5.22
N TYR A 130 -18.78 0.30 -4.04
CA TYR A 130 -17.38 0.26 -3.60
C TYR A 130 -16.90 -1.15 -3.30
N ARG A 131 -17.74 -1.99 -2.69
CA ARG A 131 -17.37 -3.39 -2.47
C ARG A 131 -17.05 -4.09 -3.78
N LYS A 132 -17.87 -3.87 -4.81
CA LYS A 132 -17.63 -4.42 -6.15
C LYS A 132 -16.34 -3.90 -6.74
N ARG A 133 -16.11 -2.58 -6.65
CA ARG A 133 -14.91 -1.95 -7.19
C ARG A 133 -13.64 -2.40 -6.47
N LEU A 134 -13.66 -2.38 -5.14
CA LEU A 134 -12.57 -2.89 -4.30
C LEU A 134 -12.27 -4.35 -4.61
N LYS A 135 -13.30 -5.20 -4.73
CA LYS A 135 -13.11 -6.61 -5.09
C LYS A 135 -12.42 -6.75 -6.45
N GLN A 136 -12.91 -6.03 -7.47
CA GLN A 136 -12.31 -6.01 -8.79
C GLN A 136 -10.86 -5.50 -8.76
N THR A 137 -10.57 -4.50 -7.92
CA THR A 137 -9.21 -3.98 -7.75
C THR A 137 -8.30 -5.03 -7.14
N LEU A 138 -8.72 -5.68 -6.05
CA LEU A 138 -7.93 -6.69 -5.37
C LEU A 138 -7.68 -7.93 -6.26
N GLU A 139 -8.59 -8.26 -7.18
CA GLU A 139 -8.41 -9.34 -8.16
C GLU A 139 -7.27 -9.09 -9.17
N HIS A 140 -6.78 -7.85 -9.30
CA HIS A 140 -5.81 -7.47 -10.32
C HIS A 140 -4.59 -6.72 -9.79
N CYS A 141 -4.72 -6.02 -8.67
CA CYS A 141 -3.66 -5.19 -8.10
C CYS A 141 -3.36 -5.59 -6.66
N THR A 142 -2.08 -5.49 -6.30
CA THR A 142 -1.66 -5.47 -4.89
C THR A 142 -1.71 -4.04 -4.36
N ILE A 143 -2.38 -3.83 -3.22
CA ILE A 143 -2.45 -2.51 -2.58
C ILE A 143 -1.41 -2.44 -1.47
N ILE A 144 -0.56 -1.41 -1.50
CA ILE A 144 0.45 -1.13 -0.47
C ILE A 144 0.11 0.19 0.22
N PRO A 145 -0.50 0.14 1.41
CA PRO A 145 -0.79 1.33 2.19
C PRO A 145 0.43 1.76 3.02
N LEU A 146 1.19 2.73 2.50
CA LEU A 146 2.47 3.16 3.05
C LEU A 146 2.37 3.61 4.51
N ARG A 147 1.30 4.31 4.91
CA ARG A 147 1.12 4.73 6.31
C ARG A 147 1.13 3.54 7.25
N GLU A 148 0.37 2.50 6.93
CA GLU A 148 0.28 1.28 7.72
C GLU A 148 1.59 0.48 7.72
N VAL A 149 2.23 0.34 6.56
CA VAL A 149 3.52 -0.36 6.41
C VAL A 149 4.60 0.31 7.27
N LEU A 150 4.69 1.64 7.22
CA LEU A 150 5.78 2.41 7.82
C LEU A 150 5.57 2.70 9.31
N ILE A 151 4.33 2.93 9.75
CA ILE A 151 4.04 3.24 11.15
C ILE A 151 3.99 1.96 11.99
N ASN A 152 3.39 0.89 11.49
CA ASN A 152 3.11 -0.28 12.31
C ASN A 152 4.21 -1.35 12.23
N ASN A 153 5.17 -1.29 11.30
CA ASN A 153 6.06 -2.41 10.90
C ASN A 153 5.31 -3.73 10.71
N VAL A 154 4.06 -3.66 10.30
CA VAL A 154 3.27 -4.85 10.01
C VAL A 154 3.33 -5.04 8.50
N ARG A 155 3.49 -6.29 8.06
CA ARG A 155 3.38 -6.68 6.66
C ARG A 155 2.00 -6.27 6.15
N TYR A 156 1.90 -5.19 5.37
CA TYR A 156 0.68 -4.78 4.69
C TYR A 156 0.93 -4.70 3.18
N ALA A 157 0.66 -5.80 2.49
CA ALA A 157 0.42 -5.82 1.06
C ALA A 157 -0.92 -6.54 0.88
N ILE A 158 -2.00 -5.83 0.61
CA ILE A 158 -3.32 -6.46 0.43
C ILE A 158 -3.31 -7.07 -0.96
N ASN A 159 -3.27 -8.39 -1.02
CA ASN A 159 -3.19 -9.15 -2.27
C ASN A 159 -4.41 -10.08 -2.39
N ALA A 160 -4.87 -10.36 -3.61
CA ALA A 160 -5.77 -11.50 -3.84
C ALA A 160 -4.94 -12.79 -3.84
N ASN A 161 -5.05 -13.56 -2.78
CA ASN A 161 -4.71 -14.97 -2.84
C ASN A 161 -5.95 -15.71 -3.38
N PHE A 162 -5.82 -16.30 -4.57
CA PHE A 162 -6.78 -17.27 -5.12
C PHE A 162 -6.72 -18.59 -4.36
#